data_AF-A0A0F5MY03-F1
#
_entry.id   AF-A0A0F5MY03-F1
#
_cell.length_a   1.000
_cell.length_b   1.000
_cell.length_c   1.000
_cell.angle_alpha   90.00
_cell.angle_beta   90.00
_cell.angle_gamma   90.00
#
_symmetry.space_group_name_H-M   'P 1'
#
loop_
_entity.id
_entity.type
_entity.pdbx_description
1 polymer ?
#
loop_
_entity_poly.entity_id
_entity_poly.type
_entity_poly.pdbx_seq_one_letter_code
_entity_poly.pdbx_strand_id
1 'polypeptide(L)'
;MSACKRCTAGEPCEFEHGRAGYMRHRCRCAVCSAAQREYSTGYRARVSAQQRTRRYAVESNLAVSDAGGISVDTPMPTPTGWTTVGQLQSGDLIFGSDGSPVQVVDAPPAEVGFDCYEVMFAGGQQAGRAVTSTVVSGDHLWLTEAVASAAQSRVRTTREMAEDGRKFAIPRAAARQTPTVDLPVDPYLLGVWLGDGSTGACNVTSGWEDVEELERQLASRGIHTHRLRSGQNAARLSFSGAAGYQAADRPSPAIRLREIECFRSKQIPVEYMWSGTEQRLELLRGLMDTDGCATTSQQCVFIGRRHLAEDVVELLRGLGQLPTITFVTDARSLDGGYYRVVFTAWRIQPFAFARKAGRVHGTSRNRVTIASIRAVKTVPTRRIEVDATDRLYQAGPMGHLIHNTQVADHRRAWRDAGGQTPRWKKQFTPEEDAVILDKLGHLKRCDDAPTSAVASELHRSVKSIRNRRRQLIRQRTPGYLRNQ
;
A
#
# COMPACT_ATOMS: atom_id res chain seq x y z
N MET A 1 -15.66 -5.97 -65.10
CA MET A 1 -15.47 -4.57 -64.66
C MET A 1 -16.77 -4.08 -64.06
N SER A 2 -16.84 -3.94 -62.74
CA SER A 2 -17.98 -3.34 -62.04
C SER A 2 -17.59 -1.96 -61.51
N ALA A 3 -18.39 -0.94 -61.84
CA ALA A 3 -18.14 0.43 -61.44
C ALA A 3 -18.31 0.60 -59.92
N CYS A 4 -17.45 1.42 -59.30
CA CYS A 4 -17.58 1.79 -57.89
C CYS A 4 -18.88 2.58 -57.69
N LYS A 5 -19.83 2.06 -56.89
CA LYS A 5 -21.14 2.70 -56.60
C LYS A 5 -21.05 4.10 -55.95
N ARG A 6 -19.86 4.61 -55.63
CA ARG A 6 -19.64 5.93 -55.00
C ARG A 6 -18.90 6.95 -55.87
N CYS A 7 -18.43 6.58 -57.07
CA CYS A 7 -17.79 7.50 -58.00
C CYS A 7 -18.66 7.63 -59.26
N THR A 8 -19.17 8.83 -59.53
CA THR A 8 -19.90 9.16 -60.76
C THR A 8 -18.98 9.50 -61.94
N ALA A 9 -17.65 9.46 -61.75
CA ALA A 9 -16.66 9.64 -62.81
C ALA A 9 -15.98 8.29 -63.09
N GLY A 10 -16.10 7.80 -64.33
CA GLY A 10 -15.72 6.45 -64.75
C GLY A 10 -14.20 6.19 -64.87
N GLU A 11 -13.49 6.20 -63.74
CA GLU A 11 -12.09 5.74 -63.70
C GLU A 11 -11.97 4.24 -63.34
N PRO A 12 -11.09 3.47 -64.00
CA PRO A 12 -10.95 2.03 -63.78
C PRO A 12 -10.27 1.69 -62.44
N CYS A 13 -10.81 0.70 -61.73
CA CYS A 13 -10.26 0.17 -60.47
C CYS A 13 -9.58 -1.19 -60.71
N GLU A 14 -8.34 -1.37 -60.26
CA GLU A 14 -7.65 -2.67 -60.23
C GLU A 14 -7.89 -3.43 -58.92
N PHE A 15 -7.98 -4.77 -59.02
CA PHE A 15 -8.22 -5.68 -57.90
C PHE A 15 -6.98 -6.55 -57.65
N GLU A 16 -6.48 -6.58 -56.41
CA GLU A 16 -5.46 -7.55 -55.97
C GLU A 16 -6.02 -8.49 -54.91
N HIS A 17 -5.72 -9.78 -55.02
CA HIS A 17 -6.14 -10.82 -54.08
C HIS A 17 -5.12 -10.99 -52.95
N GLY A 18 -5.55 -10.86 -51.69
CA GLY A 18 -4.73 -11.07 -50.51
C GLY A 18 -4.84 -12.49 -49.95
N ARG A 19 -3.72 -13.01 -49.39
CA ARG A 19 -3.56 -14.36 -48.79
C ARG A 19 -4.33 -14.52 -47.46
N ALA A 20 -5.65 -14.36 -47.44
CA ALA A 20 -6.51 -14.73 -46.29
C ALA A 20 -8.02 -14.77 -46.64
N GLY A 21 -8.40 -14.87 -47.92
CA GLY A 21 -9.82 -14.97 -48.31
C GLY A 21 -10.66 -13.69 -48.14
N TYR A 22 -10.08 -12.58 -47.67
CA TYR A 22 -10.76 -11.27 -47.64
C TYR A 22 -10.34 -10.41 -48.83
N MET A 23 -11.30 -10.04 -49.69
CA MET A 23 -11.08 -9.04 -50.76
C MET A 23 -10.80 -7.68 -50.12
N ARG A 24 -9.59 -7.12 -50.34
CA ARG A 24 -9.30 -5.72 -49.99
C ARG A 24 -9.54 -4.83 -51.20
N HIS A 25 -10.64 -4.10 -51.19
CA HIS A 25 -10.88 -3.00 -52.14
C HIS A 25 -9.91 -1.84 -51.85
N ARG A 26 -8.98 -1.55 -52.76
CA ARG A 26 -8.23 -0.28 -52.78
C ARG A 26 -8.72 0.57 -53.95
N CYS A 27 -9.75 1.37 -53.70
CA CYS A 27 -10.14 2.44 -54.62
C CYS A 27 -9.12 3.59 -54.50
N ARG A 28 -8.38 3.90 -55.57
CA ARG A 28 -7.34 4.96 -55.59
C ARG A 28 -7.88 6.35 -55.93
N CYS A 29 -9.19 6.54 -56.11
CA CYS A 29 -9.72 7.87 -56.41
C CYS A 29 -9.48 8.84 -55.23
N ALA A 30 -9.33 10.14 -55.54
CA ALA A 30 -9.06 11.19 -54.55
C ALA A 30 -10.10 11.22 -53.41
N VAL A 31 -11.35 10.87 -53.72
CA VAL A 31 -12.48 10.86 -52.76
C VAL A 31 -12.37 9.68 -51.78
N CYS A 32 -12.03 8.48 -52.24
CA CYS A 32 -11.87 7.31 -51.37
C CYS A 32 -10.58 7.38 -50.54
N SER A 33 -9.52 8.01 -51.06
CA SER A 33 -8.28 8.22 -50.32
C SER A 33 -8.40 9.33 -49.26
N ALA A 34 -9.26 10.33 -49.45
CA ALA A 34 -9.67 11.27 -48.40
C ALA A 34 -10.50 10.58 -47.30
N ALA A 35 -11.49 9.76 -47.69
CA ALA A 35 -12.30 8.99 -46.74
C ALA A 35 -11.48 7.93 -45.97
N GLN A 36 -10.49 7.28 -46.58
CA GLN A 36 -9.56 6.38 -45.89
C GLN A 36 -8.61 7.13 -44.95
N ARG A 37 -8.18 8.35 -45.32
CA ARG A 37 -7.42 9.20 -44.40
C ARG A 37 -8.30 9.54 -43.20
N GLU A 38 -9.51 10.07 -43.37
CA GLU A 38 -10.45 10.36 -42.27
C GLU A 38 -10.82 9.12 -41.44
N TYR A 39 -11.00 7.95 -42.05
CA TYR A 39 -11.26 6.71 -41.32
C TYR A 39 -10.02 6.24 -40.54
N SER A 40 -8.81 6.45 -41.06
CA SER A 40 -7.56 6.12 -40.37
C SER A 40 -7.23 7.12 -39.26
N THR A 41 -7.54 8.41 -39.42
CA THR A 41 -7.40 9.45 -38.39
C THR A 41 -8.48 9.25 -37.33
N GLY A 42 -9.71 8.92 -37.72
CA GLY A 42 -10.82 8.58 -36.83
C GLY A 42 -10.65 7.25 -36.09
N TYR A 43 -10.03 6.26 -36.72
CA TYR A 43 -9.66 4.98 -36.09
C TYR A 43 -8.47 5.15 -35.16
N ARG A 44 -7.43 5.91 -35.52
CA ARG A 44 -6.34 6.28 -34.59
C ARG A 44 -6.85 7.16 -33.45
N ALA A 45 -7.77 8.08 -33.71
CA ALA A 45 -8.45 8.86 -32.68
C ALA A 45 -9.31 7.97 -31.78
N ARG A 46 -10.06 7.00 -32.32
CA ARG A 46 -10.86 6.02 -31.55
C ARG A 46 -10.00 5.05 -30.76
N VAL A 47 -8.89 4.56 -31.30
CA VAL A 47 -7.94 3.69 -30.58
C VAL A 47 -7.20 4.48 -29.51
N SER A 48 -6.82 5.74 -29.78
CA SER A 48 -6.25 6.63 -28.75
C SER A 48 -7.29 7.03 -27.71
N ALA A 49 -8.56 7.18 -28.08
CA ALA A 49 -9.67 7.47 -27.17
C ALA A 49 -10.10 6.23 -26.40
N GLN A 50 -9.99 5.02 -26.95
CA GLN A 50 -10.18 3.73 -26.27
C GLN A 50 -9.01 3.39 -25.36
N GLN A 51 -7.77 3.75 -25.72
CA GLN A 51 -6.60 3.62 -24.86
C GLN A 51 -6.58 4.69 -23.76
N ARG A 52 -7.06 5.92 -24.05
CA ARG A 52 -7.30 6.96 -23.06
C ARG A 52 -8.47 6.60 -22.15
N THR A 53 -9.60 6.10 -22.67
CA THR A 53 -10.71 5.60 -21.83
C THR A 53 -10.37 4.30 -21.11
N ARG A 54 -9.42 3.47 -21.58
CA ARG A 54 -8.84 2.38 -20.78
C ARG A 54 -7.91 2.90 -19.69
N ARG A 55 -7.11 3.93 -19.94
CA ARG A 55 -6.34 4.62 -18.88
C ARG A 55 -7.25 5.28 -17.85
N TYR A 56 -8.33 5.95 -18.29
CA TYR A 56 -9.32 6.57 -17.42
C TYR A 56 -10.28 5.58 -16.74
N ALA A 57 -10.59 4.43 -17.36
CA ALA A 57 -11.40 3.36 -16.73
C ALA A 57 -10.59 2.56 -15.69
N VAL A 58 -9.26 2.55 -15.80
CA VAL A 58 -8.38 2.10 -14.70
C VAL A 58 -8.36 3.15 -13.56
N GLU A 59 -8.66 4.42 -13.86
CA GLU A 59 -8.77 5.50 -12.87
C GLU A 59 -10.18 5.69 -12.26
N SER A 60 -11.24 5.11 -12.83
CA SER A 60 -12.63 5.36 -12.40
C SER A 60 -13.30 4.18 -11.67
N ASN A 61 -12.61 3.56 -10.71
CA ASN A 61 -13.22 2.89 -9.55
C ASN A 61 -13.52 3.93 -8.46
N LEU A 62 -14.19 5.03 -8.83
CA LEU A 62 -14.42 6.19 -7.96
C LEU A 62 -15.54 5.88 -6.97
N ALA A 63 -15.19 5.33 -5.81
CA ALA A 63 -16.02 5.45 -4.62
C ALA A 63 -15.86 6.88 -4.08
N VAL A 64 -16.89 7.70 -4.25
CA VAL A 64 -16.96 9.05 -3.68
C VAL A 64 -17.45 8.92 -2.25
N SER A 65 -16.69 9.42 -1.27
CA SER A 65 -17.05 9.31 0.14
C SER A 65 -17.10 10.68 0.81
N ASP A 66 -18.22 10.94 1.47
CA ASP A 66 -18.41 12.14 2.28
C ASP A 66 -17.79 11.87 3.66
N ALA A 67 -16.49 12.12 3.79
CA ALA A 67 -15.84 12.41 5.07
C ALA A 67 -15.36 11.29 6.00
N GLY A 68 -15.30 10.05 5.51
CA GLY A 68 -14.80 8.95 6.33
C GLY A 68 -13.27 8.90 6.56
N GLY A 69 -12.81 9.05 7.81
CA GLY A 69 -11.38 8.93 8.17
C GLY A 69 -10.98 7.59 8.82
N ILE A 70 -9.74 7.57 9.31
CA ILE A 70 -9.16 6.57 10.19
C ILE A 70 -9.09 7.12 11.62
N SER A 71 -9.21 6.27 12.65
CA SER A 71 -9.14 6.72 14.05
C SER A 71 -7.87 7.53 14.32
N VAL A 72 -8.02 8.67 15.00
CA VAL A 72 -6.91 9.57 15.33
C VAL A 72 -5.81 8.92 16.17
N ASP A 73 -6.15 7.90 16.94
CA ASP A 73 -5.22 7.16 17.78
C ASP A 73 -4.44 6.09 17.03
N THR A 74 -4.74 5.87 15.74
CA THR A 74 -4.06 4.86 14.94
C THR A 74 -2.58 5.20 14.82
N PRO A 75 -1.66 4.30 15.21
CA PRO A 75 -0.23 4.50 15.05
C PRO A 75 0.15 4.65 13.57
N MET A 76 1.03 5.59 13.28
CA MET A 76 1.52 5.87 11.94
C MET A 76 3.04 5.76 11.90
N PRO A 77 3.60 4.89 11.04
CA PRO A 77 5.05 4.82 10.87
C PRO A 77 5.52 5.97 9.97
N THR A 78 6.55 6.69 10.42
CA THR A 78 7.24 7.75 9.67
C THR A 78 8.73 7.40 9.54
N PRO A 79 9.48 8.05 8.63
CA PRO A 79 10.93 7.88 8.55
C PRO A 79 11.70 8.24 9.84
N THR A 80 11.07 8.96 10.77
CA THR A 80 11.68 9.43 12.03
C THR A 80 11.13 8.74 13.27
N GLY A 81 10.24 7.76 13.13
CA GLY A 81 9.65 7.06 14.26
C GLY A 81 8.15 6.84 14.16
N TRP A 82 7.53 6.62 15.31
CA TRP A 82 6.09 6.48 15.43
C TRP A 82 5.42 7.81 15.74
N THR A 83 4.27 8.04 15.13
CA THR A 83 3.31 9.09 15.51
C THR A 83 1.90 8.50 15.47
N THR A 84 0.86 9.33 15.49
CA THR A 84 -0.52 8.92 15.27
C THR A 84 -1.16 9.72 14.15
N VAL A 85 -2.26 9.21 13.59
CA VAL A 85 -3.05 9.94 12.59
C VAL A 85 -3.44 11.34 13.11
N GLY A 86 -3.79 11.46 14.39
CA GLY A 86 -4.18 12.72 15.02
C GLY A 86 -3.05 13.76 15.08
N GLN A 87 -1.79 13.32 15.05
CA GLN A 87 -0.62 14.20 15.12
C GLN A 87 -0.08 14.60 13.74
N LEU A 88 -0.44 13.88 12.68
CA LEU A 88 0.05 14.17 11.32
C LEU A 88 -0.34 15.58 10.84
N GLN A 89 0.56 16.21 10.10
CA GLN A 89 0.38 17.51 9.48
C GLN A 89 0.68 17.44 7.98
N SER A 90 0.17 18.40 7.22
CA SER A 90 0.57 18.55 5.82
C SER A 90 2.06 18.87 5.73
N GLY A 91 2.79 18.12 4.91
CA GLY A 91 4.25 18.16 4.87
C GLY A 91 4.94 16.97 5.52
N ASP A 92 4.27 16.25 6.42
CA ASP A 92 4.86 15.07 7.05
C ASP A 92 5.09 13.96 6.04
N LEU A 93 6.12 13.14 6.30
CA LEU A 93 6.43 11.96 5.50
C LEU A 93 5.92 10.69 6.19
N ILE A 94 5.19 9.88 5.44
CA ILE A 94 4.76 8.52 5.83
C ILE A 94 5.15 7.53 4.73
N PHE A 95 4.84 6.25 4.87
CA PHE A 95 5.24 5.24 3.87
C PHE A 95 4.11 4.89 2.91
N GLY A 96 4.42 4.86 1.61
CA GLY A 96 3.54 4.38 0.55
C GLY A 96 3.47 2.85 0.45
N SER A 97 2.77 2.36 -0.57
CA SER A 97 2.59 0.92 -0.81
C SER A 97 3.90 0.17 -1.16
N ASP A 98 4.80 0.83 -1.86
CA ASP A 98 6.14 0.36 -2.22
C ASP A 98 7.17 0.58 -1.09
N GLY A 99 6.71 1.14 0.02
CA GLY A 99 7.53 1.45 1.19
C GLY A 99 8.36 2.72 1.06
N SER A 100 8.31 3.43 -0.06
CA SER A 100 8.98 4.72 -0.22
C SER A 100 8.28 5.79 0.64
N PRO A 101 9.02 6.79 1.17
CA PRO A 101 8.38 7.95 1.80
C PRO A 101 7.49 8.71 0.82
N VAL A 102 6.27 9.05 1.26
CA VAL A 102 5.27 9.85 0.55
C VAL A 102 4.82 11.00 1.44
N GLN A 103 4.49 12.13 0.85
CA GLN A 103 4.16 13.35 1.59
C GLN A 103 2.66 13.41 1.88
N VAL A 104 2.29 13.76 3.11
CA VAL A 104 0.93 14.13 3.48
C VAL A 104 0.62 15.49 2.85
N VAL A 105 -0.31 15.54 1.91
CA VAL A 105 -0.71 16.77 1.20
C VAL A 105 -1.88 17.49 1.84
N ASP A 106 -2.76 16.76 2.55
CA ASP A 106 -3.85 17.33 3.33
C ASP A 106 -4.13 16.46 4.56
N ALA A 107 -4.35 17.10 5.69
CA ALA A 107 -4.65 16.47 6.97
C ALA A 107 -5.65 17.36 7.74
N PRO A 108 -6.92 17.43 7.30
CA PRO A 108 -7.94 18.26 7.95
C PRO A 108 -8.16 17.86 9.42
N PRO A 109 -8.79 18.71 10.24
CA PRO A 109 -9.15 18.37 11.62
C PRO A 109 -9.97 17.07 11.70
N ALA A 110 -9.87 16.39 12.84
CA ALA A 110 -10.66 15.19 13.09
C ALA A 110 -12.16 15.51 13.14
N GLU A 111 -12.96 14.57 12.67
CA GLU A 111 -14.40 14.64 12.60
C GLU A 111 -15.02 13.52 13.43
N VAL A 112 -16.20 13.79 13.98
CA VAL A 112 -16.99 12.86 14.79
C VAL A 112 -18.36 12.67 14.14
N GLY A 113 -19.03 11.56 14.46
CA GLY A 113 -20.40 11.28 14.00
C GLY A 113 -20.50 10.27 12.85
N PHE A 114 -19.40 9.63 12.44
CA PHE A 114 -19.45 8.52 11.50
C PHE A 114 -19.66 7.18 12.22
N ASP A 115 -20.40 6.28 11.57
CA ASP A 115 -20.36 4.86 11.92
C ASP A 115 -18.92 4.37 11.81
N CYS A 116 -18.41 3.74 12.87
CA CYS A 116 -17.04 3.25 12.92
C CYS A 116 -17.02 1.72 12.94
N TYR A 117 -15.99 1.17 12.32
CA TYR A 117 -15.77 -0.25 12.20
C TYR A 117 -14.34 -0.59 12.60
N GLU A 118 -14.18 -1.66 13.38
CA GLU A 118 -12.91 -2.32 13.58
C GLU A 118 -12.67 -3.32 12.44
N VAL A 119 -11.67 -3.04 11.62
CA VAL A 119 -11.20 -3.93 10.55
C VAL A 119 -10.05 -4.75 11.11
N MET A 120 -10.26 -6.06 11.24
CA MET A 120 -9.27 -6.99 11.76
C MET A 120 -8.55 -7.72 10.61
N PHE A 121 -7.22 -7.78 10.67
CA PHE A 121 -6.39 -8.41 9.64
C PHE A 121 -5.82 -9.74 10.11
N ALA A 122 -5.88 -10.75 9.23
CA ALA A 122 -5.21 -12.02 9.46
C ALA A 122 -3.68 -11.85 9.34
N GLY A 123 -2.92 -12.42 10.26
CA GLY A 123 -1.46 -12.48 10.16
C GLY A 123 -0.97 -13.80 9.58
N GLY A 124 0.02 -13.72 8.68
CA GLY A 124 0.73 -14.89 8.15
C GLY A 124 -0.17 -15.97 7.51
N GLN A 125 0.38 -17.18 7.42
CA GLN A 125 -0.30 -18.37 6.86
C GLN A 125 -1.31 -19.03 7.82
N GLN A 126 -1.34 -18.65 9.10
CA GLN A 126 -2.36 -19.14 10.04
C GLN A 126 -3.68 -18.41 9.81
N ALA A 127 -4.38 -18.83 8.76
CA ALA A 127 -5.69 -18.31 8.40
C ALA A 127 -6.66 -18.43 9.59
N GLY A 128 -7.19 -17.30 10.04
CA GLY A 128 -8.32 -17.25 10.99
C GLY A 128 -8.05 -16.51 12.30
N ARG A 129 -6.79 -16.26 12.69
CA ARG A 129 -6.49 -15.46 13.88
C ARG A 129 -6.17 -14.02 13.47
N ALA A 130 -6.98 -13.07 13.90
CA ALA A 130 -6.67 -11.66 13.77
C ALA A 130 -5.41 -11.33 14.57
N VAL A 131 -4.47 -10.61 13.95
CA VAL A 131 -3.18 -10.25 14.56
C VAL A 131 -3.12 -8.76 14.87
N THR A 132 -3.80 -7.95 14.07
CA THR A 132 -3.94 -6.52 14.30
C THR A 132 -5.27 -6.03 13.78
N SER A 133 -5.71 -4.88 14.29
CA SER A 133 -6.90 -4.19 13.80
C SER A 133 -6.62 -2.72 13.57
N THR A 134 -7.55 -2.08 12.88
CA THR A 134 -7.57 -0.63 12.70
C THR A 134 -9.02 -0.18 12.73
N VAL A 135 -9.30 0.90 13.45
CA VAL A 135 -10.63 1.50 13.51
C VAL A 135 -10.74 2.57 12.45
N VAL A 136 -11.72 2.42 11.56
CA VAL A 136 -12.00 3.35 10.47
C VAL A 136 -13.49 3.66 10.42
N SER A 137 -13.84 4.78 9.80
CA SER A 137 -15.23 5.08 9.47
C SER A 137 -15.80 4.15 8.38
N GLY A 138 -17.12 4.09 8.29
CA GLY A 138 -17.87 3.34 7.29
C GLY A 138 -17.53 3.73 5.85
N ASP A 139 -17.30 5.02 5.61
CA ASP A 139 -17.04 5.58 4.29
C ASP A 139 -15.54 5.61 3.93
N HIS A 140 -14.68 5.04 4.79
CA HIS A 140 -13.26 4.92 4.50
C HIS A 140 -13.00 3.92 3.35
N LEU A 141 -12.05 4.26 2.47
CA LEU A 141 -11.81 3.52 1.23
C LEU A 141 -10.74 2.45 1.37
N TRP A 142 -10.90 1.35 0.64
CA TRP A 142 -9.98 0.23 0.62
C TRP A 142 -9.81 -0.32 -0.79
N LEU A 143 -8.57 -0.45 -1.28
CA LEU A 143 -8.28 -1.24 -2.47
C LEU A 143 -8.38 -2.73 -2.12
N THR A 144 -9.42 -3.41 -2.60
CA THR A 144 -9.77 -4.76 -2.16
C THR A 144 -10.05 -5.74 -3.29
N GLU A 145 -9.76 -7.01 -3.03
CA GLU A 145 -10.18 -8.15 -3.83
C GLU A 145 -11.07 -9.05 -2.98
N ALA A 146 -12.15 -9.57 -3.57
CA ALA A 146 -12.93 -10.61 -2.92
C ALA A 146 -12.14 -11.94 -2.99
N VAL A 147 -11.93 -12.58 -1.84
CA VAL A 147 -11.21 -13.86 -1.75
C VAL A 147 -11.98 -14.93 -2.53
N ALA A 148 -11.24 -15.80 -3.23
CA ALA A 148 -11.80 -16.83 -4.11
C ALA A 148 -12.67 -16.31 -5.27
N SER A 149 -12.46 -15.05 -5.68
CA SER A 149 -13.06 -14.46 -6.89
C SER A 149 -11.99 -14.17 -7.93
N ALA A 150 -12.31 -14.38 -9.22
CA ALA A 150 -11.51 -13.90 -10.35
C ALA A 150 -11.73 -12.39 -10.63
N ALA A 151 -12.53 -11.71 -9.80
CA ALA A 151 -12.80 -10.28 -9.95
C ALA A 151 -11.54 -9.45 -9.76
N GLN A 152 -11.41 -8.40 -10.56
CA GLN A 152 -10.33 -7.43 -10.44
C GLN A 152 -10.41 -6.67 -9.12
N SER A 153 -9.27 -6.16 -8.66
CA SER A 153 -9.22 -5.27 -7.50
C SER A 153 -10.16 -4.07 -7.72
N ARG A 154 -10.90 -3.69 -6.68
CA ARG A 154 -11.83 -2.56 -6.69
C ARG A 154 -11.73 -1.79 -5.39
N VAL A 155 -11.88 -0.48 -5.46
CA VAL A 155 -12.01 0.38 -4.29
C VAL A 155 -13.43 0.21 -3.71
N ARG A 156 -13.50 -0.09 -2.41
CA ARG A 156 -14.75 -0.25 -1.64
C ARG A 156 -14.70 0.58 -0.37
N THR A 157 -15.86 1.00 0.11
CA THR A 157 -15.97 1.55 1.46
C THR A 157 -15.93 0.42 2.51
N THR A 158 -15.59 0.75 3.76
CA THR A 158 -15.69 -0.20 4.87
C THR A 158 -17.11 -0.75 5.03
N ARG A 159 -18.13 0.12 4.88
CA ARG A 159 -19.55 -0.24 4.97
C ARG A 159 -19.95 -1.21 3.86
N GLU A 160 -19.56 -0.94 2.61
CA GLU A 160 -19.80 -1.86 1.48
C GLU A 160 -19.22 -3.25 1.75
N MET A 161 -18.00 -3.32 2.28
CA MET A 161 -17.39 -4.62 2.62
C MET A 161 -18.10 -5.32 3.78
N ALA A 162 -18.54 -4.57 4.80
CA ALA A 162 -19.25 -5.11 5.94
C ALA A 162 -20.62 -5.70 5.55
N GLU A 163 -21.36 -5.01 4.68
CA GLU A 163 -22.69 -5.41 4.20
C GLU A 163 -22.63 -6.59 3.21
N ASP A 164 -21.58 -6.66 2.38
CA ASP A 164 -21.39 -7.73 1.41
C ASP A 164 -21.15 -9.10 2.07
N GLY A 165 -20.44 -9.12 3.21
CA GLY A 165 -20.23 -10.33 4.02
C GLY A 165 -19.23 -11.34 3.45
N ARG A 166 -18.68 -11.14 2.24
CA ARG A 166 -17.57 -11.95 1.72
C ARG A 166 -16.26 -11.65 2.46
N LYS A 167 -15.30 -12.56 2.32
CA LYS A 167 -13.91 -12.32 2.74
C LYS A 167 -13.20 -11.44 1.71
N PHE A 168 -12.56 -10.37 2.17
CA PHE A 168 -11.77 -9.48 1.34
C PHE A 168 -10.28 -9.57 1.65
N ALA A 169 -9.45 -9.13 0.72
CA ALA A 169 -8.01 -8.97 0.94
C ALA A 169 -7.52 -7.64 0.38
N ILE A 170 -6.53 -7.06 1.05
CA ILE A 170 -5.82 -5.84 0.64
C ILE A 170 -4.42 -6.18 0.13
N PRO A 171 -3.79 -5.33 -0.68
CA PRO A 171 -2.36 -5.47 -1.00
C PRO A 171 -1.50 -5.48 0.28
N ARG A 172 -0.42 -6.25 0.24
CA ARG A 172 0.60 -6.26 1.29
C ARG A 172 1.60 -5.13 1.05
N ALA A 173 1.88 -4.34 2.08
CA ALA A 173 2.87 -3.28 2.04
C ALA A 173 4.30 -3.82 1.90
N ALA A 174 5.15 -3.13 1.13
CA ALA A 174 6.58 -3.41 1.08
C ALA A 174 7.31 -2.88 2.32
N ALA A 175 8.60 -3.24 2.46
CA ALA A 175 9.44 -2.78 3.56
C ALA A 175 9.57 -1.25 3.58
N ARG A 176 9.46 -0.65 4.77
CA ARG A 176 9.57 0.80 4.98
C ARG A 176 10.96 1.27 4.58
N GLN A 177 11.10 2.15 3.59
CA GLN A 177 12.40 2.59 3.11
C GLN A 177 12.87 3.81 3.90
N THR A 178 13.91 3.62 4.70
CA THR A 178 14.60 4.71 5.41
C THR A 178 16.05 4.80 4.93
N PRO A 179 16.70 5.97 5.09
CA PRO A 179 18.11 6.12 4.74
C PRO A 179 19.00 5.16 5.53
N THR A 180 20.07 4.69 4.89
CA THR A 180 21.19 4.03 5.59
C THR A 180 21.84 5.02 6.55
N VAL A 181 22.14 4.58 7.77
CA VAL A 181 22.77 5.40 8.82
C VAL A 181 24.08 4.77 9.29
N ASP A 182 24.99 5.56 9.84
CA ASP A 182 26.21 5.01 10.44
C ASP A 182 25.90 4.36 11.80
N LEU A 183 25.75 3.04 11.81
CA LEU A 183 25.40 2.28 13.01
C LEU A 183 26.65 1.96 13.85
N PRO A 184 26.58 2.02 15.19
CA PRO A 184 27.75 1.89 16.06
C PRO A 184 28.41 0.51 15.98
N VAL A 185 27.58 -0.54 15.82
CA VAL A 185 27.98 -1.94 15.65
C VAL A 185 27.40 -2.44 14.32
N ASP A 186 28.13 -3.30 13.62
CA ASP A 186 27.61 -4.00 12.44
C ASP A 186 26.25 -4.69 12.75
N PRO A 187 25.21 -4.52 11.91
CA PRO A 187 23.89 -5.05 12.22
C PRO A 187 23.85 -6.58 12.37
N TYR A 188 24.58 -7.31 11.53
CA TYR A 188 24.63 -8.78 11.61
C TYR A 188 25.29 -9.22 12.92
N LEU A 189 26.43 -8.62 13.28
CA LEU A 189 27.08 -8.87 14.57
C LEU A 189 26.15 -8.58 15.75
N LEU A 190 25.44 -7.44 15.72
CA LEU A 190 24.49 -7.11 16.77
C LEU A 190 23.39 -8.17 16.87
N GLY A 191 22.86 -8.63 15.73
CA GLY A 191 21.84 -9.69 15.70
C GLY A 191 22.33 -11.00 16.31
N VAL A 192 23.53 -11.45 15.93
CA VAL A 192 24.14 -12.67 16.50
C VAL A 192 24.36 -12.49 18.01
N TRP A 193 24.83 -11.32 18.45
CA TRP A 193 25.06 -11.06 19.88
C TRP A 193 23.77 -10.96 20.69
N LEU A 194 22.72 -10.35 20.15
CA LEU A 194 21.42 -10.30 20.79
C LEU A 194 20.84 -11.70 21.00
N GLY A 195 21.04 -12.61 20.05
CA GLY A 195 20.68 -14.01 20.17
C GLY A 195 21.57 -14.78 21.15
N ASP A 196 22.74 -15.21 20.67
CA ASP A 196 23.64 -16.14 21.37
C ASP A 196 24.81 -15.46 22.12
N GLY A 197 24.81 -14.14 22.22
CA GLY A 197 25.80 -13.38 22.98
C GLY A 197 25.61 -13.47 24.49
N SER A 198 26.71 -13.31 25.24
CA SER A 198 26.61 -13.18 26.70
C SER A 198 26.33 -11.72 27.08
N THR A 199 25.26 -11.47 27.85
CA THR A 199 24.97 -10.13 28.40
C THR A 199 26.18 -9.59 29.16
N GLY A 200 26.60 -8.36 28.87
CA GLY A 200 27.75 -7.74 29.50
C GLY A 200 29.13 -8.28 29.06
N ALA A 201 29.20 -9.08 27.99
CA ALA A 201 30.47 -9.56 27.44
C ALA A 201 30.49 -9.55 25.90
N CYS A 202 31.69 -9.40 25.34
CA CYS A 202 31.94 -9.33 23.89
C CYS A 202 32.24 -10.73 23.32
N ASN A 203 31.31 -11.66 23.53
CA ASN A 203 31.39 -13.02 23.01
C ASN A 203 30.02 -13.55 22.59
N VAL A 204 30.04 -14.56 21.71
CA VAL A 204 28.88 -15.33 21.23
C VAL A 204 29.17 -16.82 21.36
N THR A 205 28.12 -17.62 21.54
CA THR A 205 28.23 -19.08 21.62
C THR A 205 27.59 -19.70 20.38
N SER A 206 28.27 -20.62 19.70
CA SER A 206 27.72 -21.29 18.51
C SER A 206 27.91 -22.80 18.64
N GLY A 207 26.94 -23.57 18.17
CA GLY A 207 27.12 -25.01 17.98
C GLY A 207 28.26 -25.30 17.00
N TRP A 208 28.90 -26.46 17.14
CA TRP A 208 30.02 -26.87 16.28
C TRP A 208 29.62 -26.99 14.80
N GLU A 209 28.36 -27.29 14.50
CA GLU A 209 27.87 -27.37 13.12
C GLU A 209 27.85 -26.02 12.37
N ASP A 210 27.70 -24.91 13.11
CA ASP A 210 27.49 -23.59 12.53
C ASP A 210 28.70 -22.65 12.78
N VAL A 211 29.65 -23.01 13.66
CA VAL A 211 30.75 -22.11 14.09
C VAL A 211 31.62 -21.61 12.93
N GLU A 212 31.96 -22.48 11.98
CA GLU A 212 32.84 -22.08 10.87
C GLU A 212 32.14 -21.12 9.91
N GLU A 213 30.83 -21.31 9.69
CA GLU A 213 30.04 -20.38 8.88
C GLU A 213 29.87 -19.04 9.61
N LEU A 214 29.64 -19.07 10.92
CA LEU A 214 29.59 -17.85 11.74
C LEU A 214 30.90 -17.06 11.66
N GLU A 215 32.05 -17.73 11.81
CA GLU A 215 33.37 -17.11 11.66
C GLU A 215 33.55 -16.48 10.26
N ARG A 216 33.12 -17.18 9.19
CA ARG A 216 33.15 -16.64 7.81
C ARG A 216 32.26 -15.40 7.65
N GLN A 217 31.04 -15.44 8.16
CA GLN A 217 30.10 -14.31 8.09
C GLN A 217 30.67 -13.10 8.82
N LEU A 218 31.19 -13.27 10.04
CA LEU A 218 31.82 -12.18 10.80
C LEU A 218 33.08 -11.65 10.11
N ALA A 219 33.95 -12.54 9.61
CA ALA A 219 35.17 -12.14 8.89
C ALA A 219 34.86 -11.35 7.61
N SER A 220 33.82 -11.71 6.85
CA SER A 220 33.39 -10.97 5.64
C SER A 220 32.95 -9.53 5.94
N ARG A 221 32.63 -9.23 7.20
CA ARG A 221 32.26 -7.90 7.72
C ARG A 221 33.42 -7.23 8.46
N GLY A 222 34.64 -7.78 8.33
CA GLY A 222 35.86 -7.27 8.95
C GLY A 222 35.94 -7.50 10.46
N ILE A 223 35.18 -8.46 11.01
CA ILE A 223 35.13 -8.77 12.44
C ILE A 223 35.94 -10.02 12.72
N HIS A 224 37.03 -9.85 13.46
CA HIS A 224 37.88 -10.97 13.87
C HIS A 224 37.40 -11.60 15.16
N THR A 225 37.29 -12.93 15.15
CA THR A 225 36.98 -13.74 16.32
C THR A 225 38.12 -14.66 16.68
N HIS A 226 38.24 -14.98 17.96
CA HIS A 226 39.08 -16.07 18.45
C HIS A 226 38.25 -16.99 19.33
N ARG A 227 38.51 -18.30 19.22
CA ARG A 227 37.83 -19.33 20.00
C ARG A 227 38.37 -19.32 21.43
N LEU A 228 37.49 -19.15 22.40
CA LEU A 228 37.78 -19.34 23.82
C LEU A 228 37.75 -20.83 24.16
N ARG A 229 38.35 -21.23 25.30
CA ARG A 229 38.18 -22.60 25.81
C ARG A 229 36.69 -22.88 25.97
N SER A 230 36.22 -23.95 25.35
CA SER A 230 34.80 -24.26 25.24
C SER A 230 34.50 -25.69 25.72
N GLY A 231 33.25 -25.92 26.11
CA GLY A 231 32.75 -27.23 26.51
C GLY A 231 32.58 -28.20 25.32
N GLN A 232 32.08 -29.40 25.59
CA GLN A 232 32.02 -30.48 24.58
C GLN A 232 31.10 -30.17 23.39
N ASN A 233 30.05 -29.35 23.55
CA ASN A 233 28.94 -29.27 22.58
C ASN A 233 28.86 -27.97 21.76
N ALA A 234 29.67 -26.95 22.08
CA ALA A 234 29.62 -25.65 21.42
C ALA A 234 31.00 -25.00 21.43
N ALA A 235 31.20 -23.97 20.62
CA ALA A 235 32.34 -23.07 20.65
C ALA A 235 31.91 -21.69 21.18
N ARG A 236 32.76 -21.05 21.98
CA ARG A 236 32.58 -19.65 22.36
C ARG A 236 33.56 -18.78 21.58
N LEU A 237 33.05 -17.80 20.84
CA LEU A 237 33.83 -16.87 20.04
C LEU A 237 33.90 -15.52 20.75
N SER A 238 35.10 -15.01 20.98
CA SER A 238 35.31 -13.65 21.47
C SER A 238 35.75 -12.75 20.32
N PHE A 239 35.22 -11.52 20.31
CA PHE A 239 35.59 -10.45 19.38
C PHE A 239 36.18 -9.24 20.14
N SER A 240 36.76 -9.49 21.32
CA SER A 240 37.39 -8.45 22.17
C SER A 240 38.83 -8.10 21.80
N GLY A 241 39.31 -8.53 20.63
CA GLY A 241 40.66 -8.24 20.16
C GLY A 241 40.90 -6.74 19.90
N ALA A 242 42.17 -6.34 19.82
CA ALA A 242 42.56 -4.95 19.53
C ALA A 242 42.27 -4.51 18.08
N ALA A 243 41.93 -5.45 17.19
CA ALA A 243 41.61 -5.13 15.80
C ALA A 243 40.28 -4.38 15.70
N GLY A 244 40.32 -3.22 15.03
CA GLY A 244 39.15 -2.49 14.56
C GLY A 244 38.40 -3.24 13.46
N TYR A 245 37.49 -2.55 12.78
CA TYR A 245 36.91 -3.04 11.53
C TYR A 245 37.96 -2.93 10.42
N GLN A 246 38.27 -4.03 9.71
CA GLN A 246 39.38 -4.03 8.72
C GLN A 246 39.25 -2.98 7.59
N ALA A 247 38.04 -2.47 7.33
CA ALA A 247 37.74 -1.58 6.22
C ALA A 247 37.27 -0.17 6.63
N ALA A 248 37.21 0.13 7.93
CA ALA A 248 36.74 1.42 8.42
C ALA A 248 37.56 1.79 9.65
N ASP A 249 38.18 2.97 9.66
CA ASP A 249 38.95 3.55 10.79
C ASP A 249 38.06 3.76 12.05
N ARG A 250 37.51 2.67 12.58
CA ARG A 250 36.52 2.61 13.66
C ARG A 250 37.09 1.79 14.82
N PRO A 251 36.69 2.09 16.07
CA PRO A 251 37.07 1.29 17.24
C PRO A 251 36.69 -0.18 17.07
N SER A 252 37.30 -1.06 17.86
CA SER A 252 36.97 -2.49 17.82
C SER A 252 35.47 -2.73 18.08
N PRO A 253 34.87 -3.77 17.47
CA PRO A 253 33.46 -4.09 17.68
C PRO A 253 33.10 -4.24 19.16
N ALA A 254 34.05 -4.73 19.98
CA ALA A 254 33.89 -4.85 21.42
C ALA A 254 33.79 -3.52 22.17
N ILE A 255 34.53 -2.49 21.75
CA ILE A 255 34.41 -1.14 22.35
C ILE A 255 33.03 -0.58 22.03
N ARG A 256 32.62 -0.62 20.76
CA ARG A 256 31.33 -0.10 20.31
C ARG A 256 30.15 -0.82 20.96
N LEU A 257 30.24 -2.14 21.09
CA LEU A 257 29.22 -2.93 21.78
C LEU A 257 29.13 -2.61 23.28
N ARG A 258 30.21 -2.21 23.96
CA ARG A 258 30.15 -1.82 25.37
C ARG A 258 29.49 -0.45 25.58
N GLU A 259 29.51 0.39 24.56
CA GLU A 259 28.94 1.75 24.59
C GLU A 259 27.44 1.76 24.28
N ILE A 260 26.91 0.70 23.66
CA ILE A 260 25.50 0.63 23.29
C ILE A 260 24.62 0.30 24.50
N GLU A 261 23.43 0.91 24.54
CA GLU A 261 22.48 0.73 25.65
C GLU A 261 22.11 -0.75 25.87
N CYS A 262 21.97 -1.51 24.79
CA CYS A 262 21.53 -2.90 24.88
C CYS A 262 22.59 -3.88 25.40
N PHE A 263 23.82 -3.43 25.73
CA PHE A 263 24.91 -4.29 26.20
C PHE A 263 24.56 -5.09 27.47
N ARG A 264 23.74 -4.49 28.34
CA ARG A 264 23.27 -5.11 29.59
C ARG A 264 21.78 -5.49 29.58
N SER A 265 21.04 -5.07 28.56
CA SER A 265 19.63 -5.41 28.34
C SER A 265 19.42 -5.70 26.86
N LYS A 266 19.27 -6.99 26.51
CA LYS A 266 19.18 -7.45 25.11
C LYS A 266 17.86 -7.02 24.46
N GLN A 267 17.84 -5.80 23.96
CA GLN A 267 16.77 -5.15 23.21
C GLN A 267 17.37 -4.57 21.93
N ILE A 268 16.57 -4.44 20.87
CA ILE A 268 17.03 -3.83 19.63
C ILE A 268 17.02 -2.30 19.79
N PRO A 269 18.16 -1.59 19.66
CA PRO A 269 18.19 -0.14 19.77
C PRO A 269 17.39 0.54 18.66
N VAL A 270 16.78 1.68 18.97
CA VAL A 270 15.85 2.37 18.07
C VAL A 270 16.49 2.80 16.75
N GLU A 271 17.78 3.16 16.77
CA GLU A 271 18.52 3.54 15.56
C GLU A 271 18.65 2.39 14.57
N TYR A 272 18.67 1.14 15.05
CA TYR A 272 18.63 -0.04 14.18
C TYR A 272 17.23 -0.28 13.64
N MET A 273 16.19 -0.05 14.44
CA MET A 273 14.79 -0.24 14.04
C MET A 273 14.37 0.69 12.88
N TRP A 274 14.99 1.87 12.79
CA TRP A 274 14.75 2.85 11.73
C TRP A 274 15.92 3.01 10.74
N SER A 275 16.95 2.17 10.85
CA SER A 275 18.07 2.11 9.90
C SER A 275 17.65 1.62 8.51
N GLY A 276 18.53 1.73 7.52
CA GLY A 276 18.22 1.35 6.13
C GLY A 276 17.71 -0.08 5.99
N THR A 277 16.93 -0.35 4.94
CA THR A 277 16.27 -1.66 4.73
C THR A 277 17.25 -2.83 4.78
N GLU A 278 18.43 -2.71 4.15
CA GLU A 278 19.44 -3.77 4.20
C GLU A 278 20.09 -3.90 5.57
N GLN A 279 20.30 -2.81 6.30
CA GLN A 279 20.84 -2.85 7.67
C GLN A 279 19.90 -3.61 8.62
N ARG A 280 18.59 -3.37 8.50
CA ARG A 280 17.57 -4.13 9.24
C ARG A 280 17.50 -5.60 8.82
N LEU A 281 17.70 -5.89 7.54
CA LEU A 281 17.75 -7.27 7.05
C LEU A 281 18.98 -8.01 7.59
N GLU A 282 20.14 -7.36 7.63
CA GLU A 282 21.37 -7.90 8.23
C GLU A 282 21.21 -8.17 9.72
N LEU A 283 20.57 -7.26 10.46
CA LEU A 283 20.20 -7.48 11.86
C LEU A 283 19.30 -8.69 12.02
N LEU A 284 18.25 -8.80 11.19
CA LEU A 284 17.36 -9.96 11.18
C LEU A 284 18.12 -11.25 10.88
N ARG A 285 19.05 -11.24 9.92
CA ARG A 285 19.88 -12.41 9.56
C ARG A 285 20.69 -12.90 10.75
N GLY A 286 21.31 -12.00 11.50
CA GLY A 286 22.05 -12.37 12.72
C GLY A 286 21.14 -13.04 13.77
N LEU A 287 19.97 -12.45 14.03
CA LEU A 287 18.98 -12.99 14.98
C LEU A 287 18.42 -14.35 14.56
N MET A 288 18.21 -14.54 13.25
CA MET A 288 17.65 -15.78 12.71
C MET A 288 18.72 -16.88 12.56
N ASP A 289 19.98 -16.54 12.32
CA ASP A 289 21.07 -17.50 12.26
C ASP A 289 21.41 -18.08 13.65
N THR A 290 21.13 -17.36 14.74
CA THR A 290 21.25 -17.89 16.11
C THR A 290 19.98 -18.63 16.55
N ASP A 291 18.93 -17.88 16.88
CA ASP A 291 17.73 -18.38 17.55
C ASP A 291 16.57 -18.65 16.58
N GLY A 292 16.86 -18.55 15.28
CA GLY A 292 15.91 -18.79 14.21
C GLY A 292 16.05 -20.16 13.55
N CYS A 293 14.93 -20.66 13.02
CA CYS A 293 14.92 -21.83 12.15
C CYS A 293 13.88 -21.71 11.04
N ALA A 294 14.13 -22.39 9.93
CA ALA A 294 13.16 -22.59 8.86
C ALA A 294 12.58 -24.02 8.95
N THR A 295 11.25 -24.11 9.02
CA THR A 295 10.52 -25.38 9.06
C THR A 295 10.34 -25.96 7.67
N THR A 296 10.00 -27.25 7.58
CA THR A 296 9.63 -27.92 6.32
C THR A 296 8.35 -27.34 5.70
N SER A 297 7.50 -26.68 6.50
CA SER A 297 6.30 -25.97 6.07
C SER A 297 6.56 -24.53 5.59
N GLN A 298 7.83 -24.18 5.32
CA GLN A 298 8.26 -22.85 4.87
C GLN A 298 8.01 -21.71 5.86
N GLN A 299 7.81 -22.03 7.14
CA GLN A 299 7.70 -21.03 8.19
C GLN A 299 9.10 -20.74 8.75
N CYS A 300 9.38 -19.46 8.94
CA CYS A 300 10.52 -18.98 9.69
C CYS A 300 10.05 -18.76 11.13
N VAL A 301 10.79 -19.31 12.08
CA VAL A 301 10.49 -19.23 13.51
C VAL A 301 11.68 -18.62 14.23
N PHE A 302 11.43 -17.64 15.08
CA PHE A 302 12.39 -17.11 16.04
C PHE A 302 11.90 -17.42 17.46
N ILE A 303 12.80 -17.79 18.36
CA ILE A 303 12.51 -18.03 19.77
C ILE A 303 13.30 -17.05 20.63
N GLY A 304 12.65 -16.43 21.61
CA GLY A 304 13.34 -15.53 22.51
C GLY A 304 12.55 -15.16 23.76
N ARG A 305 13.14 -14.29 24.58
CA ARG A 305 12.44 -13.65 25.71
C ARG A 305 11.50 -12.56 25.21
N ARG A 306 10.58 -12.13 26.09
CA ARG A 306 9.51 -11.18 25.75
C ARG A 306 9.98 -9.96 24.97
N HIS A 307 10.88 -9.17 25.56
CA HIS A 307 11.31 -7.90 24.96
C HIS A 307 11.97 -8.08 23.59
N LEU A 308 12.95 -8.98 23.47
CA LEU A 308 13.60 -9.25 22.19
C LEU A 308 12.62 -9.81 21.14
N ALA A 309 11.67 -10.66 21.55
CA ALA A 309 10.65 -11.19 20.63
C ALA A 309 9.68 -10.10 20.15
N GLU A 310 9.29 -9.15 21.01
CA GLU A 310 8.49 -7.98 20.65
C GLU A 310 9.27 -7.06 19.67
N ASP A 311 10.57 -6.87 19.89
CA ASP A 311 11.45 -6.09 18.99
C ASP A 311 11.59 -6.79 17.63
N VAL A 312 11.77 -8.11 17.60
CA VAL A 312 11.82 -8.91 16.35
C VAL A 312 10.52 -8.78 15.57
N VAL A 313 9.37 -8.75 16.25
CA VAL A 313 8.07 -8.51 15.61
C VAL A 313 8.05 -7.14 14.92
N GLU A 314 8.54 -6.10 15.58
CA GLU A 314 8.59 -4.76 14.98
C GLU A 314 9.60 -4.67 13.82
N LEU A 315 10.77 -5.27 13.97
CA LEU A 315 11.76 -5.37 12.90
C LEU A 315 11.18 -6.05 11.65
N LEU A 316 10.48 -7.17 11.85
CA LEU A 316 9.80 -7.91 10.79
C LEU A 316 8.71 -7.07 10.12
N ARG A 317 7.90 -6.31 10.88
CA ARG A 317 6.89 -5.39 10.33
C ARG A 317 7.53 -4.30 9.47
N GLY A 318 8.63 -3.69 9.94
CA GLY A 318 9.41 -2.72 9.16
C GLY A 318 9.94 -3.29 7.85
N LEU A 319 10.25 -4.59 7.81
CA LEU A 319 10.67 -5.34 6.62
C LEU A 319 9.49 -5.86 5.76
N GLY A 320 8.26 -5.40 6.00
CA GLY A 320 7.06 -5.80 5.27
C GLY A 320 6.63 -7.25 5.57
N GLN A 321 7.13 -7.84 6.65
CA GLN A 321 6.78 -9.19 7.09
C GLN A 321 5.49 -9.21 7.91
N LEU A 322 4.80 -10.35 7.91
CA LEU A 322 3.56 -10.55 8.69
C LEU A 322 3.79 -11.55 9.83
N PRO A 323 4.49 -11.14 10.92
CA PRO A 323 4.77 -12.02 12.03
C PRO A 323 3.56 -12.25 12.92
N THR A 324 3.54 -13.41 13.58
CA THR A 324 2.70 -13.71 14.74
C THR A 324 3.58 -14.03 15.93
N ILE A 325 3.14 -13.69 17.14
CA ILE A 325 3.86 -13.98 18.38
C ILE A 325 2.96 -14.76 19.34
N THR A 326 3.51 -15.81 19.95
CA THR A 326 2.82 -16.65 20.93
C THR A 326 3.74 -16.99 22.08
N PHE A 327 3.25 -16.92 23.32
CA PHE A 327 3.94 -17.47 24.47
C PHE A 327 3.73 -18.99 24.52
N VAL A 328 4.81 -19.73 24.76
CA VAL A 328 4.81 -21.19 24.92
C VAL A 328 5.43 -21.50 26.27
N THR A 329 4.69 -22.21 27.12
CA THR A 329 5.16 -22.67 28.42
C THR A 329 6.24 -23.75 28.24
N ASP A 330 7.34 -23.63 28.97
CA ASP A 330 8.41 -24.65 29.01
C ASP A 330 8.98 -24.70 30.43
N ALA A 331 8.83 -25.85 31.09
CA ALA A 331 9.30 -26.06 32.46
C ALA A 331 10.84 -25.98 32.60
N ARG A 332 11.57 -26.07 31.48
CA ARG A 332 13.03 -25.93 31.45
C ARG A 332 13.48 -24.47 31.36
N SER A 333 12.57 -23.55 31.01
CA SER A 333 12.85 -22.12 30.96
C SER A 333 12.80 -21.53 32.36
N LEU A 334 13.80 -20.70 32.69
CA LEU A 334 13.85 -19.96 33.96
C LEU A 334 12.63 -19.04 34.14
N ASP A 335 12.06 -18.55 33.02
CA ASP A 335 10.94 -17.61 33.00
C ASP A 335 9.58 -18.31 32.78
N GLY A 336 9.53 -19.64 32.93
CA GLY A 336 8.32 -20.46 32.76
C GLY A 336 7.89 -20.67 31.29
N GLY A 337 8.62 -20.11 30.33
CA GLY A 337 8.38 -20.32 28.90
C GLY A 337 9.25 -19.46 28.00
N TYR A 338 8.86 -19.38 26.73
CA TYR A 338 9.50 -18.55 25.71
C TYR A 338 8.47 -17.96 24.76
N TYR A 339 8.86 -16.92 24.04
CA TYR A 339 8.05 -16.31 22.99
C TYR A 339 8.50 -16.86 21.65
N ARG A 340 7.53 -17.33 20.87
CA ARG A 340 7.73 -17.88 19.54
C ARG A 340 7.16 -16.90 18.52
N VAL A 341 8.03 -16.34 17.70
CA VAL A 341 7.66 -15.47 16.57
C VAL A 341 7.66 -16.30 15.29
N VAL A 342 6.58 -16.24 14.52
CA VAL A 342 6.42 -17.03 13.28
C VAL A 342 6.05 -16.13 12.12
N PHE A 343 6.72 -16.28 10.98
CA PHE A 343 6.37 -15.60 9.74
C PHE A 343 6.71 -16.48 8.52
N THR A 344 6.17 -16.14 7.36
CA THR A 344 6.61 -16.71 6.08
C THR A 344 7.29 -15.61 5.30
N ALA A 345 8.56 -15.82 4.96
CA ALA A 345 9.38 -14.83 4.27
C ALA A 345 8.74 -14.39 2.95
N TRP A 346 8.67 -13.09 2.72
CA TRP A 346 8.17 -12.50 1.48
C TRP A 346 9.16 -11.45 1.01
N ARG A 347 9.74 -11.66 -0.18
CA ARG A 347 10.74 -10.78 -0.81
C ARG A 347 12.03 -10.55 -0.01
N ILE A 348 12.28 -11.34 1.03
CA ILE A 348 13.51 -11.29 1.82
C ILE A 348 14.10 -12.69 2.00
N GLN A 349 15.41 -12.76 2.23
CA GLN A 349 16.11 -13.95 2.70
C GLN A 349 16.56 -13.71 4.16
N PRO A 350 15.84 -14.27 5.16
CA PRO A 350 16.06 -13.93 6.56
C PRO A 350 17.24 -14.66 7.23
N PHE A 351 17.99 -15.51 6.52
CA PHE A 351 19.16 -16.21 7.05
C PHE A 351 20.40 -15.87 6.20
N ALA A 352 21.58 -15.77 6.83
CA ALA A 352 22.84 -15.72 6.08
C ALA A 352 23.47 -17.13 5.97
N PHE A 353 23.24 -18.02 6.93
CA PHE A 353 23.76 -19.39 6.87
C PHE A 353 23.17 -20.17 5.71
N ALA A 354 24.04 -20.65 4.80
CA ALA A 354 23.63 -21.36 3.58
C ALA A 354 22.64 -22.53 3.85
N ARG A 355 22.87 -23.30 4.92
CA ARG A 355 22.01 -24.42 5.34
C ARG A 355 20.59 -23.98 5.71
N LYS A 356 20.44 -22.84 6.40
CA LYS A 356 19.13 -22.30 6.81
C LYS A 356 18.48 -21.55 5.65
N ALA A 357 19.26 -20.74 4.92
CA ALA A 357 18.82 -20.00 3.74
C ALA A 357 18.28 -20.93 2.63
N GLY A 358 18.93 -22.07 2.39
CA GLY A 358 18.51 -23.07 1.41
C GLY A 358 17.17 -23.76 1.73
N ARG A 359 16.65 -23.61 2.96
CA ARG A 359 15.31 -24.09 3.33
C ARG A 359 14.23 -23.05 3.02
N VAL A 360 14.58 -21.78 2.82
CA VAL A 360 13.59 -20.70 2.61
C VAL A 360 13.35 -20.49 1.13
N HIS A 361 12.12 -20.78 0.70
CA HIS A 361 11.67 -20.54 -0.68
C HIS A 361 10.80 -19.27 -0.79
N GLY A 362 10.35 -18.75 0.36
CA GLY A 362 9.47 -17.61 0.46
C GLY A 362 8.03 -17.89 0.01
N THR A 363 7.17 -16.89 0.17
CA THR A 363 5.79 -16.90 -0.35
C THR A 363 5.64 -15.90 -1.50
N SER A 364 4.79 -16.23 -2.46
CA SER A 364 4.31 -15.28 -3.48
C SER A 364 3.09 -14.48 -3.02
N ARG A 365 2.54 -14.76 -1.82
CA ARG A 365 1.34 -14.10 -1.31
C ARG A 365 1.60 -12.64 -0.98
N ASN A 366 1.16 -11.77 -1.89
CA ASN A 366 1.27 -10.31 -1.82
C ASN A 366 -0.02 -9.63 -1.31
N ARG A 367 -0.88 -10.37 -0.60
CA ARG A 367 -2.17 -9.89 -0.08
C ARG A 367 -2.32 -10.24 1.40
N VAL A 368 -2.99 -9.36 2.15
CA VAL A 368 -3.42 -9.56 3.54
C VAL A 368 -4.92 -9.74 3.56
N THR A 369 -5.40 -10.82 4.18
CA THR A 369 -6.83 -11.09 4.29
C THR A 369 -7.44 -10.29 5.45
N ILE A 370 -8.57 -9.64 5.20
CA ILE A 370 -9.42 -9.06 6.24
C ILE A 370 -10.16 -10.23 6.92
N ALA A 371 -9.87 -10.45 8.20
CA ALA A 371 -10.41 -11.54 8.99
C ALA A 371 -11.87 -11.27 9.40
N SER A 372 -12.18 -10.02 9.78
CA SER A 372 -13.53 -9.58 10.11
C SER A 372 -13.63 -8.06 10.08
N ILE A 373 -14.85 -7.56 9.88
CA ILE A 373 -15.22 -6.15 9.99
C ILE A 373 -16.36 -6.09 11.00
N ARG A 374 -16.22 -5.30 12.07
CA ARG A 374 -17.22 -5.22 13.16
C ARG A 374 -17.56 -3.77 13.45
N ALA A 375 -18.84 -3.45 13.57
CA ALA A 375 -19.27 -2.14 14.05
C ALA A 375 -18.76 -1.92 15.49
N VAL A 376 -18.25 -0.72 15.76
CA VAL A 376 -17.77 -0.30 17.07
C VAL A 376 -18.32 1.07 17.42
N LYS A 377 -18.12 1.51 18.66
CA LYS A 377 -18.49 2.86 19.09
C LYS A 377 -17.80 3.89 18.18
N THR A 378 -18.55 4.91 17.76
CA THR A 378 -18.00 6.05 17.02
C THR A 378 -16.85 6.69 17.79
N VAL A 379 -15.75 6.93 17.07
CA VAL A 379 -14.55 7.63 17.56
C VAL A 379 -14.23 8.81 16.64
N PRO A 380 -13.43 9.80 17.09
CA PRO A 380 -12.89 10.79 16.20
C PRO A 380 -12.07 10.13 15.10
N THR A 381 -12.41 10.40 13.85
CA THR A 381 -11.66 9.91 12.70
C THR A 381 -11.14 11.08 11.90
N ARG A 382 -10.00 10.89 11.24
CA ARG A 382 -9.34 11.93 10.47
C ARG A 382 -8.95 11.38 9.11
N ARG A 383 -9.16 12.21 8.10
CA ARG A 383 -8.76 11.90 6.72
C ARG A 383 -7.30 12.31 6.52
N ILE A 384 -6.58 11.51 5.76
CA ILE A 384 -5.21 11.80 5.33
C ILE A 384 -5.18 11.66 3.81
N GLU A 385 -4.65 12.67 3.13
CA GLU A 385 -4.35 12.61 1.70
C GLU A 385 -2.83 12.59 1.53
N VAL A 386 -2.31 11.58 0.82
CA VAL A 386 -0.91 11.53 0.37
C VAL A 386 -0.77 11.79 -1.13
N ASP A 387 0.43 12.19 -1.55
CA ASP A 387 0.82 12.39 -2.95
C ASP A 387 1.16 11.09 -3.73
N ALA A 388 1.01 9.93 -3.10
CA ALA A 388 1.20 8.62 -3.75
C ALA A 388 0.28 8.45 -4.96
N THR A 389 0.83 7.98 -6.09
CA THR A 389 0.09 7.79 -7.34
C THR A 389 -1.04 6.76 -7.24
N ASP A 390 -0.84 5.72 -6.44
CA ASP A 390 -1.84 4.69 -6.14
C ASP A 390 -2.76 5.04 -4.95
N ARG A 391 -2.49 6.18 -4.29
CA ARG A 391 -3.24 6.72 -3.15
C ARG A 391 -3.24 5.80 -1.93
N LEU A 392 -2.26 4.91 -1.81
CA LEU A 392 -2.12 4.00 -0.68
C LEU A 392 -1.00 4.44 0.25
N TYR A 393 -1.22 4.26 1.55
CA TYR A 393 -0.21 4.48 2.57
C TYR A 393 -0.31 3.44 3.70
N GLN A 394 0.79 3.24 4.41
CA GLN A 394 0.89 2.29 5.52
C GLN A 394 0.35 2.91 6.80
N ALA A 395 -0.49 2.17 7.52
CA ALA A 395 -1.04 2.59 8.80
C ALA A 395 -1.17 1.44 9.79
N GLY A 396 -1.18 1.80 11.07
CA GLY A 396 -1.17 0.88 12.19
C GLY A 396 0.18 0.16 12.38
N PRO A 397 0.31 -0.63 13.47
CA PRO A 397 1.57 -1.31 13.82
C PRO A 397 2.14 -2.18 12.70
N MET A 398 1.27 -2.89 11.96
CA MET A 398 1.68 -3.78 10.87
C MET A 398 1.87 -3.07 9.51
N GLY A 399 1.60 -1.76 9.43
CA GLY A 399 1.67 -1.02 8.16
C GLY A 399 0.70 -1.56 7.11
N HIS A 400 -0.52 -1.91 7.49
CA HIS A 400 -1.54 -2.33 6.52
C HIS A 400 -1.83 -1.17 5.56
N LEU A 401 -2.07 -1.50 4.29
CA LEU A 401 -2.34 -0.48 3.29
C LEU A 401 -3.77 0.03 3.39
N ILE A 402 -3.85 1.34 3.49
CA ILE A 402 -5.06 2.14 3.64
C ILE A 402 -5.11 3.12 2.48
N HIS A 403 -6.31 3.43 1.98
CA HIS A 403 -6.47 4.29 0.82
C HIS A 403 -6.84 5.71 1.26
N ASN A 404 -6.37 6.72 0.52
CA ASN A 404 -6.80 8.11 0.72
C ASN A 404 -8.32 8.18 0.74
N THR A 405 -8.89 8.90 1.70
CA THR A 405 -10.30 9.24 1.63
C THR A 405 -10.49 10.27 0.52
N GLN A 406 -11.11 9.89 -0.60
CA GLN A 406 -11.58 10.89 -1.56
C GLN A 406 -12.73 11.65 -0.94
N VAL A 407 -12.45 12.83 -0.39
CA VAL A 407 -13.42 13.91 -0.54
C VAL A 407 -13.61 14.03 -2.05
N ALA A 408 -14.85 14.00 -2.56
CA ALA A 408 -15.07 14.24 -3.98
C ALA A 408 -14.19 15.41 -4.43
N ASP A 409 -13.67 15.32 -5.64
CA ASP A 409 -12.73 16.22 -6.28
C ASP A 409 -13.29 17.67 -6.39
N HIS A 410 -13.57 18.32 -5.27
CA HIS A 410 -14.22 19.63 -5.19
C HIS A 410 -13.31 20.66 -4.54
N ARG A 411 -12.37 20.31 -3.66
CA ARG A 411 -11.35 21.27 -3.19
C ARG A 411 -10.18 21.39 -4.16
N ARG A 412 -9.74 20.27 -4.76
CA ARG A 412 -8.72 20.25 -5.82
C ARG A 412 -9.30 20.84 -7.11
N ALA A 413 -10.46 20.38 -7.59
CA ALA A 413 -11.13 21.04 -8.71
C ALA A 413 -11.53 22.51 -8.45
N TRP A 414 -11.78 22.94 -7.20
CA TRP A 414 -11.99 24.36 -6.88
C TRP A 414 -10.68 25.17 -6.87
N ARG A 415 -9.57 24.59 -6.38
CA ARG A 415 -8.23 25.18 -6.50
C ARG A 415 -7.80 25.28 -7.97
N ASP A 416 -7.97 24.22 -8.74
CA ASP A 416 -7.68 24.17 -10.18
C ASP A 416 -8.64 25.07 -10.99
N ALA A 417 -9.85 25.32 -10.49
CA ALA A 417 -10.77 26.33 -11.03
C ALA A 417 -10.53 27.76 -10.49
N GLY A 418 -9.40 28.01 -9.82
CA GLY A 418 -9.02 29.34 -9.37
C GLY A 418 -9.96 29.95 -8.31
N GLY A 419 -10.52 29.12 -7.43
CA GLY A 419 -11.44 29.56 -6.38
C GLY A 419 -12.90 29.73 -6.83
N GLN A 420 -13.25 29.31 -8.06
CA GLN A 420 -14.63 29.34 -8.55
C GLN A 420 -15.31 27.99 -8.37
N THR A 421 -16.52 27.97 -7.80
CA THR A 421 -17.31 26.74 -7.63
C THR A 421 -17.60 26.09 -8.98
N PRO A 422 -17.23 24.81 -9.21
CA PRO A 422 -17.52 24.11 -10.46
C PRO A 422 -19.03 24.11 -10.75
N ARG A 423 -19.40 24.49 -11.98
CA ARG A 423 -20.77 24.78 -12.41
C ARG A 423 -21.79 23.64 -12.23
N TRP A 424 -21.36 22.42 -11.94
CA TRP A 424 -22.23 21.26 -11.74
C TRP A 424 -22.78 21.12 -10.30
N LYS A 425 -22.31 21.91 -9.32
CA LYS A 425 -22.86 21.98 -7.95
C LYS A 425 -23.79 23.18 -7.69
N LYS A 426 -24.66 23.53 -8.64
CA LYS A 426 -25.94 24.14 -8.24
C LYS A 426 -26.91 22.98 -8.04
N GLN A 427 -26.93 22.44 -6.81
CA GLN A 427 -27.74 21.30 -6.38
C GLN A 427 -29.15 21.39 -6.98
N PHE A 428 -29.55 20.34 -7.69
CA PHE A 428 -30.93 20.09 -8.08
C PHE A 428 -31.71 19.64 -6.85
N THR A 429 -32.96 20.08 -6.69
CA THR A 429 -33.81 19.56 -5.62
C THR A 429 -34.23 18.11 -5.91
N PRO A 430 -34.64 17.32 -4.90
CA PRO A 430 -35.11 15.95 -5.11
C PRO A 430 -36.25 15.83 -6.14
N GLU A 431 -37.08 16.87 -6.30
CA GLU A 431 -38.11 16.91 -7.35
C GLU A 431 -37.52 17.15 -8.75
N GLU A 432 -36.41 17.90 -8.86
CA GLU A 432 -35.72 18.14 -10.13
C GLU A 432 -34.97 16.89 -10.61
N ASP A 433 -34.39 16.11 -9.68
CA ASP A 433 -33.76 14.81 -9.99
C ASP A 433 -34.80 13.77 -10.46
N ALA A 434 -36.00 13.75 -9.88
CA ALA A 434 -37.09 12.89 -10.32
C ALA A 434 -37.55 13.19 -11.75
N VAL A 435 -37.64 14.48 -12.12
CA VAL A 435 -38.02 14.92 -13.48
C VAL A 435 -36.92 14.62 -14.52
N ILE A 436 -35.66 14.71 -14.12
CA ILE A 436 -34.51 14.38 -15.00
C ILE A 436 -34.43 12.88 -15.23
N LEU A 437 -34.61 12.06 -14.18
CA LEU A 437 -34.59 10.59 -14.28
C LEU A 437 -35.78 10.04 -15.08
N ASP A 438 -36.97 10.62 -14.92
CA ASP A 438 -38.17 10.27 -15.71
C ASP A 438 -37.97 10.58 -17.21
N LYS A 439 -37.39 11.74 -17.54
CA LYS A 439 -37.10 12.13 -18.94
C LYS A 439 -35.93 11.37 -19.57
N LEU A 440 -34.92 10.98 -18.79
CA LEU A 440 -33.84 10.08 -19.23
C LEU A 440 -34.35 8.64 -19.43
N GLY A 441 -35.35 8.22 -18.65
CA GLY A 441 -36.09 6.98 -18.85
C GLY A 441 -36.88 6.93 -20.15
N HIS A 442 -37.39 8.07 -20.62
CA HIS A 442 -38.01 8.20 -21.94
C HIS A 442 -37.00 8.18 -23.10
N LEU A 443 -35.80 8.75 -22.91
CA LEU A 443 -34.73 8.76 -23.93
C LEU A 443 -34.09 7.38 -24.16
N LYS A 444 -34.11 6.49 -23.15
CA LYS A 444 -33.66 5.09 -23.29
C LYS A 444 -34.61 4.21 -24.12
N ARG A 445 -35.80 4.68 -24.49
CA ARG A 445 -36.78 3.91 -25.27
C ARG A 445 -36.89 4.31 -26.75
N CYS A 446 -36.07 5.25 -27.22
CA CYS A 446 -36.06 5.69 -28.62
C CYS A 446 -34.68 5.42 -29.21
N ASP A 447 -34.48 4.24 -29.79
CA ASP A 447 -33.22 3.83 -30.43
C ASP A 447 -32.95 4.53 -31.78
N ASP A 448 -33.87 5.36 -32.30
CA ASP A 448 -33.80 5.87 -33.68
C ASP A 448 -33.88 7.41 -33.87
N ALA A 449 -33.67 8.23 -32.83
CA ALA A 449 -33.74 9.70 -33.00
C ALA A 449 -32.38 10.33 -33.37
N PRO A 450 -32.28 11.18 -34.43
CA PRO A 450 -31.05 11.86 -34.81
C PRO A 450 -30.59 12.85 -33.73
N THR A 451 -29.28 12.84 -33.45
CA THR A 451 -28.59 13.47 -32.31
C THR A 451 -28.81 14.99 -32.18
N SER A 452 -29.19 15.66 -33.26
CA SER A 452 -29.44 17.11 -33.30
C SER A 452 -30.80 17.52 -32.73
N ALA A 453 -31.82 16.66 -32.82
CA ALA A 453 -33.17 16.93 -32.28
C ALA A 453 -33.16 16.84 -30.75
N VAL A 454 -32.52 15.81 -30.21
CA VAL A 454 -32.34 15.60 -28.76
C VAL A 454 -31.56 16.75 -28.12
N ALA A 455 -30.47 17.22 -28.75
CA ALA A 455 -29.69 18.35 -28.27
C ALA A 455 -30.48 19.67 -28.27
N SER A 456 -31.31 19.89 -29.31
CA SER A 456 -32.13 21.09 -29.45
C SER A 456 -33.29 21.15 -28.44
N GLU A 457 -33.83 20.00 -28.06
CA GLU A 457 -34.91 19.88 -27.08
C GLU A 457 -34.40 19.97 -25.63
N LEU A 458 -33.21 19.41 -25.37
CA LEU A 458 -32.49 19.62 -24.11
C LEU A 458 -32.14 21.11 -23.90
N HIS A 459 -31.68 21.78 -24.96
CA HIS A 459 -31.33 23.20 -24.92
C HIS A 459 -32.55 24.10 -24.67
N ARG A 460 -33.70 23.81 -25.32
CA ARG A 460 -34.97 24.51 -25.08
C ARG A 460 -35.47 24.31 -23.64
N SER A 461 -35.34 23.10 -23.11
CA SER A 461 -35.76 22.77 -21.73
C SER A 461 -34.92 23.49 -20.68
N VAL A 462 -33.59 23.51 -20.84
CA VAL A 462 -32.68 24.25 -19.95
C VAL A 462 -32.93 25.77 -20.00
N LYS A 463 -33.26 26.31 -21.18
CA LYS A 463 -33.60 27.74 -21.36
C LYS A 463 -34.92 28.10 -20.68
N SER A 464 -35.93 27.22 -20.75
CA SER A 464 -37.22 27.38 -20.06
C SER A 464 -37.07 27.41 -18.52
N ILE A 465 -36.28 26.47 -17.96
CA ILE A 465 -36.00 26.39 -16.53
C ILE A 465 -35.25 27.65 -16.04
N ARG A 466 -34.26 28.13 -16.81
CA ARG A 466 -33.55 29.39 -16.51
C ARG A 466 -34.48 30.61 -16.49
N ASN A 467 -35.45 30.67 -17.40
CA ASN A 467 -36.38 31.80 -17.49
C ASN A 467 -37.40 31.80 -16.34
N ARG A 468 -37.96 30.64 -15.95
CA ARG A 468 -38.83 30.52 -14.75
C ARG A 468 -38.11 30.93 -13.48
N ARG A 469 -36.83 30.56 -13.32
CA ARG A 469 -36.01 30.96 -12.17
C ARG A 469 -35.78 32.47 -12.11
N ARG A 470 -35.55 33.14 -13.25
CA ARG A 470 -35.43 34.62 -13.30
C ARG A 470 -36.73 35.33 -12.94
N GLN A 471 -37.87 34.77 -13.30
CA GLN A 471 -39.19 35.30 -12.93
C GLN A 471 -39.48 35.15 -11.43
N LEU A 472 -39.16 33.98 -10.85
CA LEU A 472 -39.33 33.72 -9.41
C LEU A 472 -38.39 34.56 -8.54
N ILE A 473 -37.15 34.83 -8.99
CA ILE A 473 -36.22 35.74 -8.30
C ILE A 473 -36.74 37.18 -8.32
N ARG A 474 -37.32 37.65 -9.43
CA ARG A 474 -37.92 38.99 -9.51
C ARG A 474 -39.18 39.17 -8.65
N GLN A 475 -39.92 38.09 -8.39
CA GLN A 475 -41.11 38.12 -7.54
C GLN A 475 -40.81 38.04 -6.04
N ARG A 476 -39.59 37.63 -5.64
CA ARG A 476 -39.20 37.42 -4.24
C ARG A 476 -38.33 38.54 -3.64
N THR A 477 -38.15 39.67 -4.32
CA THR A 477 -37.35 40.79 -3.81
C THR A 477 -38.15 42.09 -3.73
N PRO A 478 -38.95 42.33 -2.67
CA PRO A 478 -39.25 43.68 -2.23
C PRO A 478 -38.08 44.20 -1.40
N GLY A 479 -37.39 45.20 -1.94
CA GLY A 479 -36.58 46.19 -1.21
C GLY A 479 -35.37 45.69 -0.43
N TYR A 480 -34.18 45.73 -1.03
CA TYR A 480 -32.93 45.95 -0.30
C TYR A 480 -31.82 46.42 -1.25
N LEU A 481 -31.97 47.62 -1.81
CA LEU A 481 -30.89 48.38 -2.46
C LEU A 481 -31.10 49.87 -2.23
N ARG A 482 -30.63 50.37 -1.08
CA ARG A 482 -30.10 51.73 -0.90
C ARG A 482 -28.95 51.63 0.08
N ASN A 483 -27.71 51.60 -0.44
CA ASN A 483 -26.64 52.50 -0.03
C ASN A 483 -25.40 52.22 -0.88
N GLN A 484 -24.98 53.31 -1.54
CA GLN A 484 -23.80 53.57 -2.39
C GLN A 484 -23.72 52.85 -3.74
#